data_AF-A0A9D4KMS4-F1
#
_entry.id   AF-A0A9D4KMS4-F1
#
_cell.length_a   1.000
_cell.length_b   1.000
_cell.length_c   1.000
_cell.angle_alpha   90.00
_cell.angle_beta   90.00
_cell.angle_gamma   90.00
#
_symmetry.space_group_name_H-M   'P 1'
#
loop_
_entity.id
_entity.type
_entity.pdbx_description
1 polymer ?
#
loop_
_entity_poly.entity_id
_entity_poly.type
_entity_poly.pdbx_seq_one_letter_code
_entity_poly.pdbx_strand_id
1 'polypeptide(L)'
;MADGGLKELHKARGGAWGGTKVDEEIYNMIIKIIGAPVWSKFKDENTSDYHDLQTELETKKRYITTESTEKITITVPVKSVQTYEKDSGETIDEAIDGSIYRGKIKWLSNKLRIDAEVFRDFFKPCTEQIVAHVKSLLKDPQVIDTKIFFMVG
;
A
#
# COMPACT_ATOMS: atom_id res chain seq x y z
N MET A 1 32.71 29.24 24.07
CA MET A 1 31.29 28.90 23.89
C MET A 1 31.23 27.94 22.74
N ALA A 2 30.72 26.73 22.93
CA ALA A 2 30.53 25.80 21.82
C ALA A 2 29.49 26.42 20.89
N ASP A 3 29.83 26.57 19.62
CA ASP A 3 28.89 26.94 18.58
C ASP A 3 27.76 25.90 18.62
N GLY A 4 26.50 26.34 18.67
CA GLY A 4 25.33 25.45 18.72
C GLY A 4 25.10 24.67 17.42
N GLY A 5 26.17 24.24 16.74
CA GLY A 5 26.17 23.57 15.46
C GLY A 5 25.64 22.14 15.57
N LEU A 6 24.80 21.77 14.62
CA LEU A 6 24.38 20.39 14.43
C LEU A 6 25.53 19.61 13.78
N LYS A 7 25.97 18.54 14.46
CA LYS A 7 26.94 17.59 13.90
C LYS A 7 26.21 16.32 13.47
N GLU A 8 26.29 15.98 12.18
CA GLU A 8 25.83 14.70 11.67
C GLU A 8 26.76 13.58 12.17
N LEU A 9 26.23 12.62 12.93
CA LEU A 9 27.00 11.47 13.44
C LEU A 9 26.89 10.26 12.53
N HIS A 10 25.73 10.07 11.90
CA HIS A 10 25.46 8.98 10.99
C HIS A 10 24.63 9.47 9.81
N LYS A 11 25.07 9.20 8.58
CA LYS A 11 24.39 9.65 7.36
C LYS A 11 23.02 9.00 7.20
N ALA A 12 22.06 9.76 6.69
CA ALA A 12 20.77 9.21 6.30
C ALA A 12 20.94 8.03 5.32
N ARG A 13 20.33 6.89 5.68
CA ARG A 13 20.22 5.69 4.84
C ARG A 13 18.77 5.24 4.90
N GLY A 14 18.26 4.77 3.77
CA GLY A 14 16.89 4.26 3.66
C GLY A 14 16.76 3.35 2.45
N GLY A 15 15.70 2.55 2.44
CA GLY A 15 15.29 1.75 1.28
C GLY A 15 14.01 2.26 0.66
N ALA A 16 13.51 1.55 -0.36
CA ALA A 16 12.23 1.81 -1.01
C ALA A 16 11.05 1.38 -0.10
N TRP A 17 10.88 2.08 1.03
CA TRP A 17 9.88 1.78 2.08
C TRP A 17 8.85 2.91 2.24
N GLY A 18 8.73 3.77 1.24
CA GLY A 18 7.83 4.92 1.24
C GLY A 18 6.39 4.59 0.82
N GLY A 19 5.58 5.63 0.66
CA GLY A 19 4.17 5.51 0.27
C GLY A 19 3.93 4.75 -1.03
N THR A 20 4.85 4.85 -2.00
CA THR A 20 4.79 4.10 -3.27
C THR A 20 4.85 2.59 -3.06
N LYS A 21 5.60 2.12 -2.05
CA LYS A 21 5.67 0.69 -1.75
C LYS A 21 4.34 0.16 -1.20
N VAL A 22 3.58 1.00 -0.49
CA VAL A 22 2.22 0.65 -0.05
C VAL A 22 1.28 0.54 -1.25
N ASP A 23 1.41 1.41 -2.25
CA ASP A 23 0.62 1.32 -3.49
C ASP A 23 0.90 0.03 -4.24
N GLU A 24 2.18 -0.37 -4.34
CA GLU A 24 2.56 -1.65 -4.95
C GLU A 24 1.88 -2.84 -4.28
N GLU A 25 1.77 -2.88 -2.95
CA GLU A 25 1.08 -3.97 -2.25
C GLU A 25 -0.42 -3.99 -2.55
N ILE A 26 -1.04 -2.81 -2.69
CA ILE A 26 -2.44 -2.68 -3.11
C ILE A 26 -2.63 -3.16 -4.55
N TYR A 27 -1.74 -2.77 -5.47
CA TYR A 27 -1.79 -3.24 -6.86
C TYR A 27 -1.54 -4.74 -6.96
N ASN A 28 -0.61 -5.28 -6.17
CA ASN A 28 -0.34 -6.72 -6.12
C ASN A 28 -1.57 -7.49 -5.66
N MET A 29 -2.35 -6.95 -4.71
CA MET A 29 -3.64 -7.54 -4.34
C MET A 29 -4.61 -7.55 -5.51
N ILE A 30 -4.76 -6.42 -6.22
CA ILE A 30 -5.65 -6.35 -7.40
C ILE A 30 -5.19 -7.34 -8.48
N ILE A 31 -3.90 -7.39 -8.79
CA ILE A 31 -3.29 -8.32 -9.75
C ILE A 31 -3.52 -9.78 -9.35
N LYS A 32 -3.48 -10.11 -8.06
CA LYS A 32 -3.77 -11.48 -7.58
C LYS A 32 -5.23 -11.88 -7.80
N ILE A 33 -6.15 -10.92 -7.86
CA ILE A 33 -7.57 -11.17 -8.10
C ILE A 33 -7.84 -11.24 -9.60
N ILE A 34 -7.45 -10.22 -10.37
CA ILE A 34 -7.84 -10.10 -11.79
C ILE A 34 -6.76 -10.59 -12.78
N GLY A 35 -5.59 -10.94 -12.29
CA GLY A 35 -4.45 -11.34 -13.12
C GLY A 35 -3.66 -10.16 -13.71
N ALA A 36 -2.37 -10.39 -13.95
CA ALA A 36 -1.47 -9.41 -14.54
C ALA A 36 -1.88 -8.95 -15.96
N PRO A 37 -2.41 -9.81 -16.85
CA PRO A 37 -2.83 -9.39 -18.19
C PRO A 37 -3.98 -8.35 -18.15
N VAL A 38 -4.99 -8.58 -17.30
CA VAL A 38 -6.12 -7.66 -17.14
C VAL A 38 -5.66 -6.34 -16.51
N TRP A 39 -4.79 -6.41 -15.50
CA TRP A 39 -4.19 -5.22 -14.90
C TRP A 39 -3.37 -4.39 -15.88
N SER A 40 -2.60 -5.02 -16.78
CA SER A 40 -1.86 -4.29 -17.81
C SER A 40 -2.80 -3.56 -18.76
N LYS A 41 -3.81 -4.27 -19.30
CA LYS A 41 -4.84 -3.66 -20.17
C LYS A 41 -5.52 -2.48 -19.48
N PHE A 42 -5.85 -2.60 -18.19
CA PHE A 42 -6.42 -1.50 -17.41
C PHE A 42 -5.53 -0.25 -17.45
N LYS A 43 -4.24 -0.38 -17.14
CA LYS A 43 -3.30 0.75 -17.14
C LYS A 43 -3.10 1.37 -18.53
N ASP A 44 -3.00 0.52 -19.55
CA ASP A 44 -2.67 0.93 -20.92
C ASP A 44 -3.86 1.60 -21.61
N GLU A 45 -5.08 1.09 -21.39
CA GLU A 45 -6.30 1.57 -22.07
C GLU A 45 -7.08 2.63 -21.28
N ASN A 46 -6.83 2.77 -19.96
CA ASN A 46 -7.60 3.65 -19.08
C ASN A 46 -6.68 4.50 -18.18
N THR A 47 -5.73 5.22 -18.78
CA THR A 47 -4.73 6.01 -18.05
C THR A 47 -5.32 7.03 -17.09
N SER A 48 -6.44 7.69 -17.45
CA SER A 48 -7.14 8.62 -16.55
C SER A 48 -7.67 7.92 -15.31
N ASP A 49 -8.37 6.80 -15.50
CA ASP A 49 -8.91 6.02 -14.37
C ASP A 49 -7.80 5.46 -13.48
N TYR A 50 -6.66 5.11 -14.07
CA TYR A 50 -5.48 4.69 -13.32
C TYR A 50 -4.91 5.83 -12.47
N HIS A 51 -4.82 7.04 -13.02
CA HIS A 51 -4.39 8.22 -12.26
C HIS A 51 -5.39 8.59 -11.15
N ASP A 52 -6.69 8.44 -11.41
CA ASP A 52 -7.74 8.68 -10.42
C ASP A 52 -7.67 7.64 -9.29
N LEU A 53 -7.41 6.37 -9.61
CA LEU A 53 -7.11 5.33 -8.62
C LEU A 53 -5.89 5.72 -7.76
N GLN A 54 -4.79 6.14 -8.38
CA GLN A 54 -3.60 6.60 -7.64
C GLN A 54 -3.92 7.73 -6.66
N THR A 55 -4.65 8.74 -7.12
CA THR A 55 -5.05 9.89 -6.30
C THR A 55 -5.99 9.49 -5.16
N GLU A 56 -6.94 8.58 -5.44
CA GLU A 56 -7.83 8.04 -4.41
C GLU A 56 -7.03 7.25 -3.37
N LEU A 57 -6.08 6.39 -3.78
CA LEU A 57 -5.23 5.64 -2.86
C LEU A 57 -4.41 6.55 -1.95
N GLU A 58 -3.77 7.60 -2.49
CA GLU A 58 -3.06 8.59 -1.68
C GLU A 58 -3.95 9.21 -0.61
N THR A 59 -5.18 9.55 -1.00
CA THR A 59 -6.18 10.09 -0.09
C THR A 59 -6.55 9.07 1.00
N LYS A 60 -6.87 7.82 0.63
CA LYS A 60 -7.25 6.78 1.61
C LYS A 60 -6.10 6.42 2.56
N LYS A 61 -4.87 6.31 2.05
CA LYS A 61 -3.67 6.05 2.85
C LYS A 61 -3.45 7.14 3.91
N ARG A 62 -3.79 8.39 3.61
CA ARG A 62 -3.66 9.51 4.55
C ARG A 62 -4.70 9.47 5.68
N TYR A 63 -5.89 8.93 5.43
CA TYR A 63 -6.98 8.93 6.41
C TYR A 63 -7.06 7.66 7.25
N ILE A 64 -6.48 6.54 6.81
CA ILE A 64 -6.49 5.31 7.60
C ILE A 64 -5.56 5.43 8.81
N THR A 65 -6.03 4.94 9.95
CA THR A 65 -5.31 4.88 11.23
C THR A 65 -5.27 3.45 11.77
N THR A 66 -4.49 3.21 12.82
CA THR A 66 -4.46 1.91 13.51
C THR A 66 -5.82 1.49 14.06
N GLU A 67 -6.63 2.46 14.48
CA GLU A 67 -7.96 2.26 15.07
C GLU A 67 -9.10 2.19 14.05
N SER A 68 -8.80 2.40 12.76
CA SER A 68 -9.84 2.40 11.73
C SER A 68 -10.50 1.03 11.64
N THR A 69 -11.82 0.96 11.81
CA THR A 69 -12.60 -0.29 11.65
C THR A 69 -13.41 -0.31 10.36
N GLU A 70 -13.68 0.87 9.80
CA GLU A 70 -14.53 1.04 8.63
C GLU A 70 -13.86 0.53 7.35
N LYS A 71 -14.66 -0.13 6.51
CA LYS A 71 -14.18 -0.63 5.23
C LYS A 71 -13.79 0.53 4.30
N ILE A 72 -12.66 0.37 3.63
CA ILE A 72 -12.13 1.33 2.67
C ILE A 72 -12.65 0.96 1.30
N THR A 73 -13.25 1.92 0.60
CA THR A 73 -13.72 1.74 -0.77
C THR A 73 -12.83 2.51 -1.72
N ILE A 74 -12.38 1.86 -2.78
CA ILE A 74 -11.63 2.46 -3.88
C ILE A 74 -12.35 2.19 -5.20
N THR A 75 -12.13 3.06 -6.17
CA THR A 75 -12.73 2.96 -7.51
C THR A 75 -11.77 2.28 -8.45
N VAL A 76 -12.27 1.31 -9.19
CA VAL A 76 -11.55 0.53 -10.19
C VAL A 76 -12.43 0.44 -11.44
N PRO A 77 -11.91 0.49 -12.68
CA PRO A 77 -12.79 0.50 -13.84
C PRO A 77 -13.65 -0.74 -13.97
N VAL A 78 -14.91 -0.51 -14.36
CA VAL A 78 -15.87 -1.59 -14.67
C VAL A 78 -15.32 -2.54 -15.73
N LYS A 79 -14.61 -1.98 -16.73
CA LYS A 79 -14.02 -2.74 -17.82
C LYS A 79 -13.03 -3.80 -17.31
N SER A 80 -12.37 -3.58 -16.18
CA SER A 80 -11.44 -4.55 -15.60
C SER A 80 -12.15 -5.84 -15.19
N VAL A 81 -13.33 -5.72 -14.55
CA VAL A 81 -14.17 -6.88 -14.19
C VAL A 81 -14.68 -7.57 -15.44
N GLN A 82 -15.26 -6.82 -16.38
CA GLN A 82 -15.79 -7.39 -17.63
C GLN A 82 -14.71 -8.12 -18.43
N THR A 83 -13.50 -7.56 -18.48
CA THR A 83 -12.37 -8.18 -19.17
C THR A 83 -11.91 -9.44 -18.44
N TYR A 84 -11.85 -9.41 -17.10
CA TYR A 84 -11.54 -10.60 -16.30
C TYR A 84 -12.52 -11.72 -16.58
N GLU A 85 -13.82 -11.49 -16.37
CA GLU A 85 -14.84 -12.53 -16.49
C GLU A 85 -14.93 -13.11 -17.90
N LYS A 86 -14.70 -12.26 -18.92
CA LYS A 86 -14.63 -12.70 -20.32
C LYS A 86 -13.39 -13.56 -20.60
N ASP A 87 -12.22 -13.18 -20.09
CA ASP A 87 -10.94 -13.84 -20.39
C ASP A 87 -10.77 -15.12 -19.54
N SER A 88 -11.28 -15.17 -18.30
CA SER A 88 -11.16 -16.30 -17.37
C SER A 88 -12.33 -17.29 -17.44
N GLY A 89 -13.54 -16.82 -17.77
CA GLY A 89 -14.79 -17.59 -17.64
C GLY A 89 -15.29 -17.75 -16.20
N GLU A 90 -14.63 -17.12 -15.22
CA GLU A 90 -14.96 -17.12 -13.79
C GLU A 90 -15.45 -15.72 -13.39
N THR A 91 -16.43 -15.65 -12.49
CA THR A 91 -16.89 -14.36 -11.94
C THR A 91 -15.85 -13.75 -11.00
N ILE A 92 -15.86 -12.44 -10.85
CA ILE A 92 -14.93 -11.76 -9.92
C ILE A 92 -15.12 -12.19 -8.45
N ASP A 93 -16.35 -12.54 -8.08
CA ASP A 93 -16.67 -12.99 -6.72
C ASP A 93 -16.10 -14.39 -6.45
N GLU A 94 -16.16 -15.31 -7.43
CA GLU A 94 -15.50 -16.62 -7.35
C GLU A 94 -13.98 -16.48 -7.20
N ALA A 95 -13.37 -15.58 -7.97
CA ALA A 95 -11.93 -15.30 -7.88
C ALA A 95 -11.51 -14.78 -6.48
N ILE A 96 -12.32 -13.90 -5.90
CA ILE A 96 -12.08 -13.39 -4.53
C ILE A 96 -12.27 -14.50 -3.51
N ASP A 97 -13.32 -15.31 -3.64
CA ASP A 97 -13.61 -16.43 -2.74
C ASP A 97 -12.54 -17.53 -2.79
N GLY A 98 -11.88 -17.72 -3.93
CA GLY A 98 -10.71 -18.59 -4.08
C GLY A 98 -9.40 -18.02 -3.52
N SER A 99 -9.36 -16.73 -3.17
CA SER A 99 -8.16 -16.03 -2.73
C SER A 99 -8.02 -15.96 -1.21
N ILE A 100 -6.86 -15.48 -0.74
CA ILE A 100 -6.64 -15.16 0.69
C ILE A 100 -7.52 -14.01 1.21
N TYR A 101 -8.22 -13.31 0.31
CA TYR A 101 -9.06 -12.16 0.63
C TYR A 101 -10.55 -12.51 0.78
N ARG A 102 -10.90 -13.79 0.71
CA ARG A 102 -12.26 -14.29 0.94
C ARG A 102 -12.88 -13.67 2.19
N GLY A 103 -14.07 -13.08 2.03
CA GLY A 103 -14.82 -12.43 3.10
C GLY A 103 -14.26 -11.10 3.61
N LYS A 104 -13.03 -10.72 3.23
CA LYS A 104 -12.36 -9.49 3.64
C LYS A 104 -12.39 -8.39 2.58
N ILE A 105 -12.61 -8.77 1.33
CA ILE A 105 -12.74 -7.85 0.19
C ILE A 105 -14.04 -8.19 -0.54
N LYS A 106 -14.69 -7.17 -1.10
CA LYS A 106 -15.83 -7.33 -1.99
C LYS A 106 -15.71 -6.42 -3.20
N TRP A 107 -15.93 -6.98 -4.39
CA TRP A 107 -16.02 -6.20 -5.61
C TRP A 107 -17.49 -5.87 -5.91
N LEU A 108 -17.80 -4.60 -6.14
CA LEU A 108 -19.15 -4.09 -6.35
C LEU A 108 -19.15 -3.19 -7.58
N SER A 109 -19.38 -3.77 -8.76
CA SER A 109 -19.29 -3.05 -10.04
C SER A 109 -17.91 -2.38 -10.20
N ASN A 110 -17.81 -1.05 -10.08
CA ASN A 110 -16.56 -0.29 -10.14
C ASN A 110 -15.92 -0.01 -8.78
N LYS A 111 -16.41 -0.61 -7.69
CA LYS A 111 -15.94 -0.34 -6.33
C LYS A 111 -15.32 -1.58 -5.72
N LEU A 112 -14.09 -1.44 -5.23
CA LEU A 112 -13.43 -2.45 -4.42
C LEU A 112 -13.52 -2.04 -2.96
N ARG A 113 -14.26 -2.80 -2.15
CA ARG A 113 -14.46 -2.56 -0.73
C ARG A 113 -13.58 -3.50 0.08
N ILE A 114 -12.66 -2.93 0.85
CA ILE A 114 -11.55 -3.62 1.53
C ILE A 114 -11.73 -3.43 3.03
N ASP A 115 -11.62 -4.50 3.80
CA ASP A 115 -11.62 -4.41 5.26
C ASP A 115 -10.42 -3.59 5.76
N ALA A 116 -10.63 -2.80 6.81
CA ALA A 116 -9.59 -1.92 7.35
C ALA A 116 -8.33 -2.68 7.78
N GLU A 117 -8.49 -3.90 8.30
CA GLU A 117 -7.38 -4.78 8.65
C GLU A 117 -6.52 -5.12 7.44
N VAL A 118 -7.13 -5.53 6.33
CA VAL A 118 -6.40 -5.83 5.09
C VAL A 118 -5.71 -4.58 4.56
N PHE A 119 -6.38 -3.43 4.61
CA PHE A 119 -5.78 -2.19 4.14
C PHE A 119 -4.56 -1.77 4.98
N ARG A 120 -4.62 -1.94 6.31
CA ARG A 120 -3.47 -1.71 7.19
C ARG A 120 -2.31 -2.67 6.91
N ASP A 121 -2.62 -3.92 6.53
CA ASP A 121 -1.60 -4.92 6.24
C ASP A 121 -0.71 -4.55 5.05
N PHE A 122 -1.19 -3.73 4.11
CA PHE A 122 -0.38 -3.20 3.02
C PHE A 122 0.78 -2.30 3.50
N PHE A 123 0.72 -1.77 4.73
CA PHE A 123 1.79 -0.97 5.32
C PHE A 123 2.86 -1.82 6.01
N LYS A 124 2.55 -3.07 6.38
CA LYS A 124 3.45 -3.94 7.16
C LYS A 124 4.83 -4.11 6.51
N PRO A 125 4.95 -4.40 5.19
CA PRO A 125 6.26 -4.56 4.57
C PRO A 125 7.15 -3.32 4.71
N CYS A 126 6.57 -2.11 4.65
CA CYS A 126 7.30 -0.87 4.83
C CYS A 126 7.67 -0.64 6.30
N THR A 127 6.69 -0.75 7.21
CA THR A 127 6.89 -0.44 8.63
C THR A 127 7.85 -1.42 9.30
N GLU A 128 7.79 -2.70 8.96
CA GLU A 128 8.72 -3.72 9.47
C GLU A 128 10.16 -3.44 9.04
N GLN A 129 10.38 -3.05 7.78
CA GLN A 129 11.70 -2.69 7.27
C GLN A 129 12.24 -1.42 7.93
N ILE A 130 11.40 -0.39 8.11
CA ILE A 130 11.78 0.83 8.84
C ILE A 130 12.16 0.51 10.29
N VAL A 131 11.33 -0.27 11.00
CA VAL A 131 11.59 -0.66 12.40
C VAL A 131 12.89 -1.47 12.50
N ALA A 132 13.10 -2.43 11.60
CA ALA A 132 14.32 -3.22 11.56
C ALA A 132 15.56 -2.34 11.32
N HIS A 133 15.46 -1.37 10.40
CA HIS A 133 16.54 -0.43 10.10
C HIS A 133 16.88 0.45 11.30
N VAL A 134 15.88 1.08 11.93
CA VAL A 134 16.06 1.93 13.12
C VAL A 134 16.67 1.11 14.26
N LYS A 135 16.17 -0.10 14.53
CA LYS A 135 16.75 -1.00 15.54
C LYS A 135 18.20 -1.35 15.24
N SER A 136 18.57 -1.49 13.97
CA SER A 136 19.96 -1.75 13.59
C SER A 136 20.84 -0.52 13.81
N LEU A 137 20.36 0.68 13.49
CA LEU A 137 21.10 1.93 13.70
C LEU A 137 21.37 2.18 15.18
N LEU A 138 20.37 1.95 16.04
CA LEU A 138 20.51 2.17 17.49
C LEU A 138 21.44 1.17 18.19
N LYS A 139 22.03 0.20 17.47
CA LYS A 139 23.12 -0.64 17.99
C LYS A 139 24.50 0.01 17.81
N ASP A 140 24.61 1.05 16.98
CA ASP A 140 25.86 1.77 16.78
C ASP A 140 26.15 2.64 18.01
N PRO A 141 27.32 2.48 18.67
CA PRO A 141 27.71 3.28 19.83
C PRO A 141 27.67 4.81 19.59
N GLN A 142 27.74 5.27 18.35
CA GLN A 142 27.66 6.70 18.02
C GLN A 142 26.24 7.27 18.18
N VAL A 143 25.19 6.43 18.13
CA VAL A 143 23.79 6.87 18.17
C VAL A 143 22.90 6.06 19.13
N ILE A 144 23.45 5.12 19.90
CA ILE A 144 22.71 4.24 20.84
C ILE A 144 21.90 5.03 21.89
N ASP A 145 22.42 6.17 22.35
CA ASP A 145 21.77 7.02 23.36
C ASP A 145 20.83 8.10 22.74
N THR A 146 20.26 7.82 21.56
CA THR A 146 19.31 8.73 20.91
C THR A 146 18.08 8.96 21.80
N LYS A 147 17.84 10.22 22.17
CA LYS A 147 16.73 10.62 23.06
C LYS A 147 15.49 11.14 22.34
N ILE A 148 15.67 11.61 21.11
CA ILE A 148 14.64 12.33 20.35
C ILE A 148 14.60 11.77 18.94
N PHE A 149 13.41 11.38 18.49
CA PHE A 149 13.13 11.05 17.10
C PHE A 149 12.30 12.16 16.49
N PHE A 150 12.82 12.79 15.43
CA PHE A 150 12.05 13.70 14.60
C PHE A 150 11.44 12.91 13.46
N MET A 151 10.11 12.86 13.40
CA MET A 151 9.40 12.26 12.28
C MET A 151 9.19 13.32 11.20
N VAL A 152 9.62 13.01 9.97
CA VAL A 152 9.46 13.86 8.80
C VAL A 152 8.88 13.02 7.67
N GLY A 153 7.91 13.56 6.94
CA GLY A 153 7.15 12.86 5.89
C GLY A 153 6.04 13.71 5.33
#